data_AF-A0A0M4NDL3-F1
#
_entry.id   AF-A0A0M4NDL3-F1
#
_cell.length_a   1.000
_cell.length_b   1.000
_cell.length_c   1.000
_cell.angle_alpha   90.00
_cell.angle_beta   90.00
_cell.angle_gamma   90.00
#
_symmetry.space_group_name_H-M   'P 1'
#
loop_
_entity.id
_entity.type
_entity.pdbx_description
1 polymer ?
#
loop_
_entity_poly.entity_id
_entity_poly.type
_entity_poly.pdbx_seq_one_letter_code
_entity_poly.pdbx_strand_id
1 'polypeptide(L)' 'SALVTYVTAGFPTAEETPDILLAMEKGGADILELGAPFTDPIADGPTIQTSNTIALQNGVTIESTLKM' A
#
# COMPACT_ATOMS: atom_id res chain seq x y z
N SER A 1 11.00 12.65 -17.13
CA SER A 1 9.94 11.68 -16.80
C SER A 1 10.05 11.35 -15.33
N ALA A 2 8.98 10.81 -14.72
CA ALA A 2 9.00 10.28 -13.36
C ALA A 2 8.32 8.90 -13.35
N LEU A 3 8.86 7.95 -12.60
CA LEU A 3 8.25 6.67 -12.27
C LEU A 3 7.51 6.80 -10.94
N VAL A 4 6.19 6.64 -10.99
CA VAL A 4 5.32 6.67 -9.81
C VAL A 4 4.82 5.26 -9.54
N THR A 5 5.03 4.76 -8.33
CA THR A 5 4.62 3.40 -7.93
C THR A 5 3.64 3.44 -6.78
N TYR A 6 2.63 2.57 -6.82
CA TYR A 6 1.59 2.48 -5.80
C TYR A 6 1.66 1.13 -5.06
N VAL A 7 1.44 1.16 -3.75
CA VAL A 7 1.20 -0.03 -2.92
C VAL A 7 0.16 0.28 -1.84
N THR A 8 -0.68 -0.71 -1.53
CA THR A 8 -1.61 -0.63 -0.39
C THR A 8 -0.87 -0.97 0.90
N ALA A 9 -0.90 -0.07 1.87
CA ALA A 9 -0.34 -0.29 3.20
C ALA A 9 -0.99 -1.52 3.84
N GLY A 10 -0.20 -2.45 4.36
CA GLY A 10 -0.72 -3.68 4.96
C GLY A 10 -0.84 -4.88 4.05
N PHE A 11 -0.47 -4.76 2.77
CA PHE A 11 -0.47 -5.88 1.83
C PHE A 11 0.96 -6.25 1.40
N PRO A 12 1.38 -7.54 1.48
CA PRO A 12 0.60 -8.68 1.96
C PRO A 12 0.47 -8.74 3.49
N THR A 13 1.41 -8.13 4.22
CA THR A 13 1.36 -7.94 5.68
C THR A 13 1.69 -6.49 6.04
N ALA A 14 1.38 -6.06 7.27
CA ALA A 14 1.71 -4.72 7.76
C ALA A 14 3.22 -4.53 7.92
N GLU A 15 3.90 -5.56 8.40
CA GLU A 15 5.33 -5.57 8.71
C GLU A 15 6.19 -5.47 7.45
N GLU A 16 5.72 -5.99 6.32
CA GLU A 16 6.46 -5.95 5.05
C GLU A 16 6.30 -4.63 4.28
N THR A 17 5.36 -3.76 4.67
CA THR A 17 5.10 -2.51 3.93
C THR A 17 6.35 -1.61 3.82
N PRO A 18 7.13 -1.36 4.90
CA PRO A 18 8.36 -0.56 4.81
C PRO A 18 9.40 -1.19 3.87
N ASP A 19 9.59 -2.51 3.94
CA ASP A 19 10.55 -3.22 3.10
C ASP A 19 10.16 -3.15 1.61
N ILE A 20 8.87 -3.20 1.30
CA ILE A 20 8.35 -3.04 -0.06
C ILE A 20 8.64 -1.62 -0.58
N LEU A 21 8.37 -0.59 0.23
CA LEU A 21 8.64 0.81 -0.15
C LEU A 21 10.13 1.05 -0.42
N LEU A 22 11.01 0.53 0.44
CA LEU A 22 12.46 0.60 0.27
C LEU A 22 12.92 -0.17 -0.98
N ALA A 23 12.28 -1.31 -1.29
CA ALA A 23 12.56 -2.05 -2.51
C ALA A 23 12.12 -1.29 -3.77
N MET A 24 10.98 -0.59 -3.74
CA MET A 24 10.52 0.27 -4.84
C MET A 24 11.46 1.44 -5.07
N GLU A 25 11.90 2.11 -4.00
CA GLU A 25 12.91 3.17 -4.07
C GLU A 25 14.20 2.65 -4.72
N LYS A 26 14.75 1.54 -4.19
CA LYS A 26 15.95 0.90 -4.75
C LYS A 26 15.77 0.45 -6.21
N GLY A 27 14.54 0.13 -6.60
CA GLY A 27 14.14 -0.20 -7.96
C GLY A 27 14.07 0.99 -8.92
N GLY A 28 14.23 2.22 -8.41
CA GLY A 28 14.25 3.45 -9.19
C GLY A 28 12.93 4.20 -9.27
N ALA A 29 12.01 3.99 -8.31
CA ALA A 29 10.81 4.82 -8.20
C ALA A 29 11.20 6.26 -7.80
N ASP A 30 10.67 7.24 -8.53
CA ASP A 30 10.85 8.66 -8.21
C ASP A 30 9.84 9.14 -7.14
N ILE A 31 8.64 8.55 -7.14
CA ILE A 31 7.55 8.85 -6.20
C ILE A 31 6.90 7.54 -5.73
N LEU A 32 6.73 7.41 -4.42
CA LEU A 32 5.99 6.32 -3.79
C LEU A 32 4.61 6.81 -3.36
N GLU A 33 3.56 6.11 -3.81
CA GLU A 33 2.20 6.30 -3.36
C GLU A 33 1.81 5.17 -2.41
N LEU A 34 1.68 5.51 -1.12
CA LEU A 34 1.21 4.57 -0.10
C LEU A 34 -0.30 4.74 0.08
N GLY A 35 -1.08 3.76 -0.40
CA GLY A 35 -2.52 3.73 -0.24
C GLY A 35 -2.93 3.26 1.15
N ALA A 36 -3.63 4.10 1.91
CA ALA A 36 -4.29 3.65 3.13
C ALA A 36 -5.52 2.79 2.77
N PRO A 37 -5.69 1.60 3.38
CA PRO A 37 -6.77 0.71 3.00
C PRO A 37 -8.14 1.29 3.35
N PHE A 38 -9.13 1.11 2.47
CA PHE A 38 -10.48 1.64 2.58
C PHE A 38 -11.54 0.53 2.48
N THR A 39 -12.62 0.64 3.26
CA THR A 39 -13.66 -0.39 3.37
C THR A 39 -14.53 -0.53 2.13
N ASP A 40 -14.70 0.55 1.38
CA ASP A 40 -15.58 0.60 0.21
C ASP A 40 -14.85 1.06 -1.07
N PRO A 41 -13.84 0.32 -1.57
CA PRO A 41 -12.99 0.72 -2.71
C PRO A 41 -13.68 0.49 -4.07
N ILE A 42 -14.91 0.96 -4.24
CA ILE A 42 -15.76 0.69 -5.42
C ILE A 42 -15.23 1.31 -6.72
N ALA A 43 -14.34 2.31 -6.61
CA ALA A 43 -13.73 2.98 -7.75
C ALA A 43 -12.49 2.27 -8.28
N ASP A 44 -11.92 1.35 -7.50
CA ASP A 44 -10.66 0.68 -7.83
C ASP A 44 -10.86 -0.61 -8.62
N GLY A 45 -9.80 -1.07 -9.29
CA GLY A 45 -9.80 -2.38 -9.95
C GLY A 45 -9.72 -3.56 -8.98
N PRO A 46 -10.05 -4.79 -9.41
CA PRO A 46 -10.12 -5.97 -8.53
C PRO A 46 -8.82 -6.29 -7.79
N THR A 47 -7.67 -6.00 -8.40
CA THR A 47 -6.35 -6.17 -7.76
C THR A 47 -6.20 -5.27 -6.53
N ILE A 48 -6.54 -3.98 -6.67
CA ILE A 48 -6.44 -3.01 -5.57
C ILE A 48 -7.52 -3.30 -4.53
N GLN A 49 -8.75 -3.62 -4.93
CA GLN A 49 -9.80 -4.03 -3.99
C GLN A 49 -9.39 -5.25 -3.14
N THR A 50 -8.71 -6.23 -3.75
CA THR A 50 -8.19 -7.40 -3.03
C THR A 50 -7.11 -7.01 -2.02
N SER A 51 -6.16 -6.15 -2.42
CA SER A 51 -5.11 -5.66 -1.51
C SER A 51 -5.69 -4.87 -0.33
N ASN A 52 -6.71 -4.04 -0.56
CA ASN A 52 -7.44 -3.33 0.50
C ASN A 52 -8.09 -4.32 1.47
N THR A 53 -8.79 -5.33 0.94
CA THR A 53 -9.45 -6.36 1.76
C THR A 53 -8.48 -7.07 2.68
N ILE A 54 -7.32 -7.47 2.18
CA ILE A 54 -6.28 -8.18 2.96
C ILE A 54 -5.66 -7.23 3.99
N ALA A 55 -5.33 -6.00 3.60
CA ALA A 55 -4.80 -4.99 4.53
C ALA A 55 -5.76 -4.68 5.70
N LEU A 56 -7.07 -4.61 5.42
CA LEU A 56 -8.10 -4.46 6.46
C LEU A 56 -8.16 -5.70 7.37
N GLN A 57 -8.03 -6.91 6.83
CA GLN A 57 -7.95 -8.14 7.62
C GLN A 57 -6.71 -8.18 8.52
N ASN A 58 -5.61 -7.56 8.10
CA ASN A 58 -4.40 -7.38 8.91
C ASN A 58 -4.54 -6.28 9.98
N GLY A 59 -5.70 -5.63 10.10
CA GLY A 59 -5.97 -4.61 11.10
C GLY A 59 -5.29 -3.27 10.83
N VAL A 60 -4.88 -2.99 9.59
CA VAL A 60 -4.25 -1.72 9.23
C VAL A 60 -5.26 -0.58 9.35
N THR A 61 -4.80 0.51 9.97
CA THR A 61 -5.54 1.75 10.15
C THR A 61 -4.80 2.91 9.49
N ILE A 62 -5.46 4.05 9.35
CA ILE A 62 -4.77 5.28 8.91
C ILE A 62 -3.62 5.65 9.86
N GLU A 63 -3.82 5.45 11.16
CA GLU A 63 -2.80 5.76 12.18
C GLU A 63 -1.59 4.84 12.05
N SER A 64 -1.80 3.53 11.84
CA SER A 64 -0.68 2.61 11.62
C SER A 64 0.02 2.90 10.30
N THR A 65 -0.71 3.25 9.24
CA THR A 65 -0.15 3.61 7.92
C THR A 65 0.80 4.80 8.03
N LEU A 66 0.47 5.82 8.82
CA LEU A 66 1.33 7.00 9.03
C LEU A 66 2.57 6.71 9.92
N LYS A 67 2.60 5.57 10.61
CA LYS A 67 3.69 5.18 11.53
C LYS A 67 4.65 4.14 10.92
N MET A 68 4.35 3.62 9.74
CA MET A 68 5.17 2.65 9.02
C MET A 68 6.53 3.24 8.62
#